data_AF-A0A4Q2LIH2-F1
#
_entry.id   AF-A0A4Q2LIH2-F1
#
_cell.length_a   1.000
_cell.length_b   1.000
_cell.length_c   1.000
_cell.angle_alpha   90.00
_cell.angle_beta   90.00
_cell.angle_gamma   90.00
#
_symmetry.space_group_name_H-M   'P 1'
#
loop_
_entity.id
_entity.type
_entity.pdbx_description
1 polymer ?
#
loop_
_entity_poly.entity_id
_entity_poly.type
_entity_poly.pdbx_seq_one_letter_code
_entity_poly.pdbx_strand_id
1 'polypeptide(L)'
;LIDFIHHTKKLPEGMDAYFRPICKQGHAYRYDSFDPNYETIKYTSPKECTTCPFQQEQCQKVHKIRVAKDIRRYTVPARGSESFKVLYKRRTAVERVFAYLKLYFGMGSTRWRQTRARVDFDLSCLAYNLSKLTLDRLNKELESSKKKKLA
;
A
#
# COMPACT_ATOMS: atom_id res chain seq x y z
N LEU A 1 -0.73 -0.83 7.82
CA LEU A 1 0.17 -0.32 6.76
C LEU A 1 1.54 -0.93 7.03
N ILE A 2 2.50 -0.96 6.09
CA ILE A 2 3.90 -1.16 6.50
C ILE A 2 4.23 0.04 7.35
N ASP A 3 4.53 -0.21 8.61
CA ASP A 3 5.03 0.84 9.48
C ASP A 3 6.35 1.32 8.90
N PHE A 4 6.51 2.64 8.88
CA PHE A 4 7.81 3.15 8.46
C PHE A 4 8.81 2.62 9.47
N ILE A 5 9.97 2.14 9.03
CA ILE A 5 11.04 1.72 9.93
C ILE A 5 11.40 2.95 10.80
N HIS A 6 10.83 3.01 12.00
CA HIS A 6 10.84 4.22 12.85
C HIS A 6 12.22 4.51 13.45
N HIS A 7 13.16 3.57 13.35
CA HIS A 7 14.46 3.62 14.01
C HIS A 7 15.42 4.69 13.44
N THR A 8 15.08 5.38 12.35
CA THR A 8 16.03 6.26 11.65
C THR A 8 15.60 7.70 11.40
N LYS A 9 14.33 8.10 11.62
CA LYS A 9 13.88 9.46 11.26
C LYS A 9 12.87 10.02 12.27
N LYS A 10 13.27 11.06 13.02
CA LYS A 10 12.33 11.97 13.71
C LYS A 10 11.30 12.47 12.69
N LEU A 11 10.02 12.54 13.07
CA LEU A 11 9.00 13.16 12.22
C LEU A 11 9.43 14.63 11.97
N PRO A 12 9.50 15.10 10.72
CA PRO A 12 9.75 16.50 10.45
C PRO A 12 8.63 17.36 11.07
N GLU A 13 8.99 18.50 11.65
CA GLU A 13 8.04 19.42 12.27
C GLU A 13 6.94 19.83 11.27
N GLY A 14 5.68 19.86 11.74
CA GLY A 14 4.52 20.21 10.92
C GLY A 14 4.02 19.12 9.96
N MET A 15 4.45 17.86 10.13
CA MET A 15 4.02 16.72 9.33
C MET A 15 3.42 15.60 10.18
N ASP A 16 2.40 14.92 9.65
CA ASP A 16 1.74 13.77 10.28
C ASP A 16 2.56 12.47 10.17
N ALA A 17 2.14 11.40 10.84
CA ALA A 17 2.70 10.04 10.73
C ALA A 17 2.75 9.52 9.28
N TYR A 18 1.89 10.04 8.41
CA TYR A 18 1.86 9.74 6.98
C TYR A 18 2.60 10.76 6.10
N PHE A 19 3.41 11.64 6.70
CA PHE A 19 4.18 12.70 6.03
C PHE A 19 3.30 13.70 5.26
N ARG A 20 2.09 13.94 5.76
CA ARG A 20 1.19 14.97 5.23
C ARG A 20 1.44 16.28 5.96
N PRO A 21 1.38 17.43 5.28
CA PRO A 21 1.43 18.70 5.98
C PRO A 21 0.24 18.81 6.94
N ILE A 22 0.47 19.46 8.07
CA ILE A 22 -0.52 19.73 9.12
C ILE A 22 -0.72 21.26 9.23
N CYS A 23 -1.96 21.73 9.38
CA CYS A 23 -2.25 23.14 9.70
C CYS A 23 -2.00 23.39 11.20
N LYS A 24 -1.83 24.64 11.64
CA LYS A 24 -1.50 24.98 13.04
C LYS A 24 -2.44 24.40 14.11
N GLN A 25 -3.69 24.14 13.75
CA GLN A 25 -4.69 23.50 14.62
C GLN A 25 -4.55 21.97 14.73
N GLY A 26 -3.60 21.36 14.03
CA GLY A 26 -3.39 19.90 14.03
C GLY A 26 -4.13 19.14 12.92
N HIS A 27 -4.91 19.81 12.07
CA HIS A 27 -5.62 19.16 10.97
C HIS A 27 -4.69 18.78 9.82
N ALA A 28 -4.69 17.51 9.44
CA ALA A 28 -3.89 16.98 8.33
C ALA A 28 -4.51 17.33 6.97
N TYR A 29 -3.68 17.73 6.02
CA TYR A 29 -4.15 18.03 4.67
C TYR A 29 -4.57 16.76 3.91
N ARG A 30 -5.52 16.91 2.98
CA ARG A 30 -6.06 15.79 2.20
C ARG A 30 -5.32 15.66 0.87
N TYR A 31 -4.99 14.42 0.49
CA TYR A 31 -4.46 14.15 -0.84
C TYR A 31 -5.55 14.43 -1.88
N ASP A 32 -5.19 15.20 -2.90
CA ASP A 32 -6.07 15.58 -4.00
C ASP A 32 -5.69 14.83 -5.28
N SER A 33 -4.50 15.13 -5.81
CA SER A 33 -4.08 14.65 -7.13
C SER A 33 -2.56 14.53 -7.25
N PHE A 34 -2.10 13.84 -8.30
CA PHE A 34 -0.70 13.73 -8.68
C PHE A 34 -0.48 14.38 -10.05
N ASP A 35 0.54 15.21 -10.15
CA ASP A 35 0.95 15.88 -11.38
C ASP A 35 2.12 15.11 -12.01
N PRO A 36 1.91 14.39 -13.14
CA PRO A 36 2.94 13.54 -13.74
C PRO A 36 4.09 14.34 -14.33
N ASN A 37 3.85 15.56 -14.84
CA ASN A 37 4.88 16.36 -15.50
C ASN A 37 5.98 16.82 -14.55
N TYR A 38 5.62 17.10 -13.30
CA TYR A 38 6.54 17.59 -12.27
C TYR A 38 6.77 16.58 -11.15
N GLU A 39 6.18 15.39 -11.26
CA GLU A 39 6.13 14.36 -10.23
C GLU A 39 5.75 14.93 -8.85
N THR A 40 4.71 15.77 -8.81
CA THR A 40 4.26 16.43 -7.58
C THR A 40 2.96 15.87 -7.03
N ILE A 41 2.94 15.62 -5.74
CA ILE A 41 1.74 15.27 -4.98
C ILE A 41 1.10 16.57 -4.49
N LYS A 42 -0.19 16.74 -4.79
CA LYS A 42 -0.99 17.89 -4.37
C LYS A 42 -1.82 17.53 -3.15
N TYR A 43 -1.73 18.37 -2.13
CA TYR A 43 -2.52 18.29 -0.92
C TYR A 43 -3.39 19.54 -0.78
N THR A 44 -4.68 19.35 -0.58
CA THR A 44 -5.66 20.44 -0.38
C THR A 44 -5.96 20.63 1.09
N SER A 45 -6.27 21.88 1.46
CA SER A 45 -6.66 22.23 2.81
C SER A 45 -7.85 21.39 3.28
N PRO A 46 -7.85 20.92 4.54
CA PRO A 46 -8.98 20.18 5.08
C PRO A 46 -10.21 21.09 5.17
N LYS A 47 -11.41 20.47 5.18
CA LYS A 47 -12.67 21.22 5.29
C LYS A 47 -12.77 21.98 6.60
N GLU A 48 -12.16 21.47 7.67
CA GLU A 48 -12.11 22.16 8.98
C GLU A 48 -11.36 23.51 8.92
N CYS A 49 -10.50 23.74 7.93
CA CYS A 49 -9.76 24.99 7.82
C CYS A 49 -10.59 26.18 7.30
N THR A 50 -11.82 26.01 6.81
CA THR A 50 -12.64 27.14 6.34
C THR A 50 -13.15 28.07 7.44
N THR A 51 -13.21 27.57 8.68
CA THR A 51 -13.61 28.34 9.87
C THR A 51 -12.42 28.69 10.75
N CYS A 52 -11.19 28.49 10.25
CA CYS A 52 -9.97 28.65 11.03
C CYS A 52 -9.60 30.14 11.18
N PRO A 53 -9.31 30.62 12.40
CA PRO A 53 -8.86 31.99 12.62
C PRO A 53 -7.47 32.27 12.01
N PHE A 54 -6.69 31.24 11.69
CA PHE A 54 -5.33 31.36 11.11
C PHE A 54 -5.30 31.21 9.57
N GLN A 55 -6.46 31.34 8.91
CA GLN A 55 -6.59 31.07 7.48
C GLN A 55 -5.78 32.05 6.61
N GLN A 56 -5.61 33.30 7.04
CA GLN A 56 -4.90 34.32 6.24
C GLN A 56 -3.37 34.25 6.38
N GLU A 57 -2.84 33.79 7.52
CA GLU A 57 -1.41 33.92 7.78
C GLU A 57 -0.58 32.67 7.45
N GLN A 58 -1.15 31.45 7.54
CA GLN A 58 -0.31 30.24 7.43
C GLN A 58 -0.97 28.97 6.89
N CYS A 59 -2.30 28.91 6.72
CA CYS A 59 -2.92 27.71 6.11
C CYS A 59 -3.07 27.90 4.59
N GLN A 60 -2.02 27.50 3.87
CA GLN A 60 -1.96 27.54 2.40
C GLN A 60 -3.03 26.63 1.77
N LYS A 61 -3.75 27.14 0.75
CA LYS A 61 -4.84 26.39 0.09
C LYS A 61 -4.39 25.05 -0.52
N VAL A 62 -3.20 25.03 -1.12
CA VAL A 62 -2.63 23.83 -1.78
C VAL A 62 -1.16 23.70 -1.45
N HIS A 63 -0.74 22.56 -0.92
CA HIS A 63 0.67 22.18 -0.78
C HIS A 63 1.07 21.26 -1.93
N LYS A 64 2.20 21.58 -2.59
CA LYS A 64 2.77 20.76 -3.66
C LYS A 64 4.10 20.19 -3.19
N ILE A 65 4.22 18.87 -3.15
CA ILE A 65 5.45 18.19 -2.73
C ILE A 65 5.96 17.32 -3.86
N ARG A 66 7.22 17.52 -4.28
CA ARG A 66 7.88 16.67 -5.27
C ARG A 66 8.22 15.31 -4.67
N VAL A 67 7.89 14.23 -5.38
CA VAL A 67 8.21 12.84 -5.01
C VAL A 67 9.72 12.66 -4.85
N ALA A 68 10.52 13.27 -5.74
CA ALA A 68 11.98 13.21 -5.73
C ALA A 68 12.62 13.70 -4.41
N LYS A 69 11.93 14.50 -3.59
CA LYS A 69 12.45 15.00 -2.31
C LYS A 69 12.81 13.84 -1.35
N ASP A 70 11.95 12.82 -1.29
CA ASP A 70 12.21 11.57 -0.58
C ASP A 70 11.20 10.53 -1.07
N ILE A 71 11.65 9.67 -1.99
CA ILE A 71 10.83 8.65 -2.66
C ILE A 71 10.20 7.68 -1.64
N ARG A 72 10.85 7.46 -0.49
CA ARG A 72 10.33 6.56 0.55
C ARG A 72 9.22 7.19 1.38
N ARG A 73 9.20 8.53 1.49
CA ARG A 73 8.18 9.27 2.25
C ARG A 73 7.00 9.64 1.35
N TYR A 74 7.30 10.14 0.17
CA TYR A 74 6.32 10.69 -0.78
C TYR A 74 6.09 9.69 -1.91
N THR A 75 5.16 8.76 -1.69
CA THR A 75 4.77 7.77 -2.70
C THR A 75 3.57 8.24 -3.51
N VAL A 76 3.40 7.70 -4.71
CA VAL A 76 2.20 7.90 -5.54
C VAL A 76 1.37 6.61 -5.53
N PRO A 77 0.09 6.66 -5.14
CA PRO A 77 -0.63 7.76 -4.49
C PRO A 77 -0.11 8.03 -3.06
N ALA A 78 -0.44 9.21 -2.52
CA ALA A 78 0.06 9.66 -1.22
C ALA A 78 -0.21 8.66 -0.10
N ARG A 79 0.75 8.50 0.81
CA ARG A 79 0.64 7.57 1.93
C ARG A 79 -0.58 7.88 2.82
N GLY A 80 -1.21 6.82 3.31
CA GLY A 80 -2.43 6.88 4.12
C GLY A 80 -3.71 7.20 3.34
N SER A 81 -3.63 7.49 2.04
CA SER A 81 -4.83 7.65 1.20
C SER A 81 -5.54 6.31 1.03
N GLU A 82 -6.83 6.32 0.69
CA GLU A 82 -7.58 5.08 0.45
C GLU A 82 -7.00 4.28 -0.72
N SER A 83 -6.65 4.98 -1.81
CA SER A 83 -5.98 4.36 -2.97
C SER A 83 -4.65 3.73 -2.58
N PHE A 84 -3.85 4.40 -1.74
CA PHE A 84 -2.63 3.81 -1.17
C PHE A 84 -2.93 2.56 -0.35
N LYS A 85 -3.95 2.58 0.52
CA LYS A 85 -4.35 1.41 1.32
C LYS A 85 -4.72 0.22 0.43
N VAL A 86 -5.43 0.45 -0.67
CA VAL A 86 -5.81 -0.60 -1.64
C VAL A 86 -4.57 -1.19 -2.32
N LEU A 87 -3.69 -0.36 -2.87
CA LEU A 87 -2.45 -0.81 -3.52
C LEU A 87 -1.55 -1.56 -2.53
N TYR A 88 -1.47 -1.05 -1.30
CA TYR A 88 -0.72 -1.69 -0.23
C TYR A 88 -1.26 -3.09 0.09
N LYS A 89 -2.59 -3.25 0.21
CA LYS A 89 -3.22 -4.58 0.40
C LYS A 89 -2.89 -5.54 -0.75
N ARG A 90 -2.90 -5.06 -2.01
CA ARG A 90 -2.49 -5.85 -3.18
C ARG A 90 -1.05 -6.31 -3.08
N ARG A 91 -0.14 -5.42 -2.68
CA ARG A 91 1.29 -5.75 -2.47
C ARG A 91 1.47 -6.83 -1.40
N THR A 92 0.81 -6.69 -0.25
CA THR A 92 0.87 -7.70 0.83
C THR A 92 0.28 -9.05 0.40
N ALA A 93 -0.66 -9.09 -0.55
CA ALA A 93 -1.12 -10.35 -1.13
C ALA A 93 -0.01 -11.02 -1.95
N VAL A 94 0.72 -10.27 -2.77
CA VAL A 94 1.86 -10.77 -3.56
C VAL A 94 3.00 -11.25 -2.65
N GLU A 95 3.35 -10.49 -1.62
CA GLU A 95 4.38 -10.88 -0.65
C GLU A 95 4.04 -12.20 0.06
N ARG A 96 2.76 -12.44 0.37
CA ARG A 96 2.30 -13.72 0.94
C ARG A 96 2.51 -14.87 -0.04
N VAL A 97 2.22 -14.70 -1.33
CA VAL A 97 2.49 -15.73 -2.36
C VAL A 97 3.98 -16.08 -2.39
N PHE A 98 4.86 -15.08 -2.41
CA PHE A 98 6.31 -15.32 -2.37
C PHE A 98 6.75 -16.04 -1.08
N ALA A 99 6.16 -15.71 0.07
CA ALA A 99 6.42 -16.43 1.31
C ALA A 99 5.99 -17.90 1.21
N TYR A 100 4.81 -18.18 0.65
CA TYR A 100 4.35 -19.56 0.43
C TYR A 100 5.28 -20.34 -0.48
N LEU A 101 5.68 -19.77 -1.61
CA LEU A 101 6.60 -20.40 -2.55
C LEU A 101 7.94 -20.72 -1.87
N LYS A 102 8.52 -19.77 -1.13
CA LYS A 102 9.78 -19.96 -0.42
C LYS A 102 9.71 -21.04 0.66
N LEU A 103 8.66 -21.03 1.48
CA LEU A 103 8.54 -21.91 2.64
C LEU A 103 8.05 -23.32 2.29
N TYR A 104 6.99 -23.43 1.49
CA TYR A 104 6.32 -24.72 1.24
C TYR A 104 6.78 -25.39 -0.05
N PHE A 105 7.19 -24.62 -1.06
CA PHE A 105 7.67 -25.17 -2.34
C PHE A 105 9.21 -25.25 -2.41
N GLY A 106 9.91 -25.00 -1.29
CA GLY A 106 11.36 -25.17 -1.20
C GLY A 106 12.17 -24.18 -2.06
N MET A 107 11.53 -23.15 -2.63
CA MET A 107 12.16 -22.16 -3.51
C MET A 107 13.34 -21.40 -2.88
N GLY A 108 13.45 -21.40 -1.54
CA GLY A 108 14.59 -20.81 -0.83
C GLY A 108 15.82 -21.71 -0.75
N SER A 109 15.67 -23.03 -0.90
CA SER A 109 16.74 -24.02 -0.75
C SER A 109 17.16 -24.67 -2.08
N THR A 110 16.44 -24.36 -3.16
CA THR A 110 16.73 -24.85 -4.51
C THR A 110 18.12 -24.46 -4.99
N ARG A 111 18.94 -25.44 -5.42
CA ARG A 111 20.32 -25.22 -5.90
C ARG A 111 20.45 -25.28 -7.43
N TRP A 112 19.35 -25.48 -8.14
CA TRP A 112 19.34 -25.54 -9.60
C TRP A 112 19.77 -24.20 -10.21
N ARG A 113 20.33 -24.25 -11.41
CA ARG A 113 20.82 -23.07 -12.14
C ARG A 113 20.20 -23.01 -13.53
N GLN A 114 20.17 -21.80 -14.10
CA GLN A 114 19.76 -21.56 -15.48
C GLN A 114 18.36 -22.12 -15.80
N THR A 115 18.25 -22.93 -16.85
CA THR A 115 16.98 -23.47 -17.35
C THR A 115 16.25 -24.33 -16.33
N ARG A 116 16.97 -25.16 -15.56
CA ARG A 116 16.37 -26.02 -14.53
C ARG A 116 15.72 -25.21 -13.41
N ALA A 117 16.35 -24.13 -12.97
CA ALA A 117 15.79 -23.24 -11.96
C ALA A 117 14.48 -22.57 -12.46
N ARG A 118 14.44 -22.21 -13.74
CA ARG A 118 13.24 -21.64 -14.36
C ARG A 118 12.09 -22.65 -14.42
N VAL A 119 12.36 -23.87 -14.88
CA VAL A 119 11.34 -24.94 -14.95
C VAL A 119 10.79 -25.25 -13.56
N ASP A 120 11.65 -25.38 -12.55
CA ASP A 120 11.22 -25.63 -11.17
C ASP A 120 10.38 -24.48 -10.60
N PHE A 121 10.74 -23.23 -10.89
CA PHE A 121 9.97 -22.06 -10.49
C PHE A 121 8.59 -22.04 -11.18
N ASP A 122 8.55 -22.26 -12.49
CA ASP A 122 7.32 -22.25 -13.29
C ASP A 122 6.39 -23.38 -12.82
N LEU A 123 6.92 -24.58 -12.56
CA LEU A 123 6.16 -25.71 -12.03
C LEU A 123 5.63 -25.43 -10.61
N SER A 124 6.44 -24.81 -9.74
CA SER A 124 6.03 -24.42 -8.39
C SER A 124 4.90 -23.38 -8.42
N CYS A 125 4.99 -22.40 -9.31
CA CYS A 125 3.95 -21.39 -9.50
C CYS A 125 2.65 -22.01 -10.03
N LEU A 126 2.77 -22.93 -11.00
CA LEU A 126 1.62 -23.65 -11.55
C LEU A 126 0.93 -24.50 -10.49
N ALA A 127 1.69 -25.25 -9.68
CA ALA A 127 1.17 -26.06 -8.58
C ALA A 127 0.48 -25.20 -7.50
N TYR A 128 1.05 -24.06 -7.13
CA TYR A 128 0.43 -23.10 -6.22
C TYR A 128 -0.90 -22.58 -6.75
N ASN A 129 -0.93 -22.15 -8.02
CA ASN A 129 -2.14 -21.62 -8.65
C ASN A 129 -3.25 -22.67 -8.75
N LEU A 130 -2.90 -23.92 -9.10
CA LEU A 130 -3.84 -25.04 -9.10
C LEU A 130 -4.42 -25.28 -7.70
N SER A 131 -3.56 -25.31 -6.68
CA SER A 131 -3.97 -25.53 -5.29
C SER A 131 -4.89 -24.41 -4.78
N LYS A 132 -4.65 -23.16 -5.19
CA LYS A 132 -5.54 -22.04 -4.85
C LYS A 132 -6.85 -22.10 -5.61
N LEU A 133 -6.83 -22.46 -6.88
CA LEU A 133 -8.05 -22.62 -7.67
C LEU A 133 -8.95 -23.73 -7.10
N THR A 134 -8.39 -24.87 -6.69
CA THR A 134 -9.17 -25.96 -6.09
C THR A 134 -9.74 -25.55 -4.73
N LEU A 135 -8.95 -24.90 -3.88
CA LEU A 135 -9.44 -24.35 -2.61
C LEU A 135 -10.56 -23.32 -2.82
N ASP A 136 -10.44 -22.43 -3.81
CA ASP A 136 -11.48 -21.45 -4.11
C ASP A 136 -12.78 -22.09 -4.57
N ARG A 137 -12.71 -23.18 -5.35
CA ARG A 137 -13.89 -23.96 -5.75
C ARG A 137 -14.54 -24.66 -4.56
N LEU A 138 -13.74 -25.34 -3.73
CA LEU A 138 -14.23 -26.01 -2.52
C LEU A 138 -14.87 -25.03 -1.53
N ASN A 139 -14.28 -23.85 -1.34
CA ASN A 139 -14.84 -22.82 -0.48
C ASN A 139 -16.20 -22.32 -1.00
N LYS A 140 -16.35 -22.15 -2.32
CA LYS A 140 -17.65 -21.78 -2.93
C LYS A 140 -18.71 -22.86 -2.71
N GLU A 141 -18.34 -24.13 -2.88
CA GLU A 141 -19.24 -25.27 -2.64
C GLU A 141 -19.68 -25.34 -1.17
N LEU A 142 -18.74 -25.16 -0.23
CA LEU A 142 -19.00 -25.14 1.20
C LEU A 142 -19.96 -23.99 1.59
N GLU A 143 -19.72 -22.79 1.11
CA GLU A 143 -20.58 -21.62 1.36
C GLU A 143 -21.99 -21.81 0.78
N SER A 144 -22.11 -22.41 -0.41
CA SER A 144 -23.41 -22.75 -1.00
C SER A 144 -24.17 -23.77 -0.14
N SER A 145 -23.46 -24.78 0.39
CA SER A 145 -24.04 -25.83 1.22
C SER A 145 -24.49 -25.29 2.59
N LYS A 146 -23.73 -24.36 3.18
CA LYS A 146 -24.13 -23.67 4.42
C LYS A 146 -25.39 -22.84 4.22
N LYS A 147 -25.48 -22.07 3.13
CA LYS A 147 -26.68 -21.26 2.83
C LYS A 147 -27.93 -22.13 2.66
N LYS A 148 -27.80 -23.29 2.03
CA LYS A 148 -28.91 -24.26 1.89
C LYS A 148 -29.36 -24.90 3.21
N LYS A 149 -28.53 -24.90 4.25
CA LYS A 149 -28.89 -25.42 5.58
C LYS A 149 -29.53 -24.37 6.50
N LEU A 150 -29.40 -23.10 6.15
CA LEU A 150 -29.91 -21.94 6.91
C LEU A 150 -31.25 -21.41 6.38
N ALA A 151 -31.61 -21.80 5.15
CA ALA A 151 -32.91 -21.57 4.53
C ALA A 151 -33.81 -22.80 4.75
#